data_AF-A0A947SL64-F1
#
_entry.id   AF-A0A947SL64-F1
#
_cell.length_a   1.000
_cell.length_b   1.000
_cell.length_c   1.000
_cell.angle_alpha   90.00
_cell.angle_beta   90.00
_cell.angle_gamma   90.00
#
_symmetry.space_group_name_H-M   'P 1'
#
loop_
_entity.id
_entity.type
_entity.pdbx_description
1 polymer ?
#
loop_
_entity_poly.entity_id
_entity_poly.type
_entity_poly.pdbx_seq_one_letter_code
_entity_poly.pdbx_strand_id
1 'polypeptide(L)'
;MWPRTADTPAVDKVAYYQMFPEWGWVIGTGIYIDDLRQLEFATVMFQLGVTGAIILIAAVLAYVISRTITKPINHLTGTMRKLADGALDIEISGAERKDEIGEMARAVEVFRENGLKVRSLTEEGKATDERRRVERAQMMTQLQKDFGDVVDAAIAGDFSRRVDSEFPDEELNALAHAVNELVETVDRGIGETGNVLAALADTNLTQRVTGTYQGDFERLKANTNAVADKLAEVVGQIRQTSRGLKTATGEILSGANDLSERTTKQAATIEETSAAMEQLAHTVMDNAKRAVTASEQAKTASHTAEEGGAVMSRANEAMERIANSSSKISNIIGMIDDIAFQTNLLALNASVEAARAGEAGKGF
;
A
#
# COMPACT_ATOMS: atom_id res chain seq x y z
N MET A 1 137.96 -41.07 47.57
CA MET A 1 138.60 -39.97 46.81
C MET A 1 140.04 -40.33 46.44
N TRP A 2 140.41 -40.16 45.17
CA TRP A 2 141.75 -40.40 44.62
C TRP A 2 142.27 -39.13 43.91
N PRO A 3 143.54 -38.72 44.13
CA PRO A 3 144.14 -37.59 43.41
C PRO A 3 144.50 -37.99 41.97
N ARG A 4 144.33 -37.07 41.01
CA ARG A 4 144.63 -37.32 39.57
C ARG A 4 146.14 -37.34 39.30
N THR A 5 146.89 -36.50 40.00
CA THR A 5 148.35 -36.37 40.04
C THR A 5 148.76 -35.92 41.45
N ALA A 6 150.03 -36.08 41.84
CA ALA A 6 150.50 -35.84 43.21
C ALA A 6 150.12 -34.46 43.81
N ASP A 7 149.89 -33.46 42.95
CA ASP A 7 149.56 -32.08 43.32
C ASP A 7 148.08 -31.70 43.16
N THR A 8 147.18 -32.67 42.96
CA THR A 8 145.74 -32.38 42.78
C THR A 8 144.90 -32.87 43.96
N PRO A 9 143.86 -32.09 44.37
CA PRO A 9 142.96 -32.48 45.44
C PRO A 9 142.22 -33.78 45.07
N ALA A 10 142.07 -34.68 46.05
CA ALA A 10 141.48 -35.99 45.82
C ALA A 10 140.00 -35.87 45.39
N VAL A 11 139.64 -36.50 44.28
CA VAL A 11 138.28 -36.48 43.73
C VAL A 11 137.65 -37.85 43.82
N ASP A 12 136.32 -37.92 43.97
CA ASP A 12 135.63 -39.20 44.01
C ASP A 12 135.73 -39.94 42.66
N LYS A 13 135.98 -41.24 42.75
CA LYS A 13 136.20 -42.12 41.60
C LYS A 13 135.34 -43.36 41.76
N VAL A 14 134.69 -43.76 40.67
CA VAL A 14 134.02 -45.05 40.60
C VAL A 14 134.95 -46.01 39.87
N ALA A 15 135.27 -47.13 40.51
CA ALA A 15 136.18 -48.12 39.97
C ALA A 15 135.52 -49.50 39.97
N TYR A 16 135.76 -50.24 38.89
CA TYR A 16 135.29 -51.60 38.68
C TYR A 16 136.51 -52.50 38.48
N TYR A 17 136.53 -53.64 39.16
CA TYR A 17 137.66 -54.55 39.15
C TYR A 17 137.20 -55.92 38.68
N GLN A 18 137.94 -56.52 37.75
CA GLN A 18 137.70 -57.88 37.30
C GLN A 18 139.01 -58.69 37.35
N MET A 19 138.93 -59.89 37.91
CA MET A 19 140.09 -60.76 38.12
C MET A 19 140.17 -61.80 37.00
N PHE A 20 141.39 -62.03 36.49
CA PHE A 20 141.70 -63.08 35.53
C PHE A 20 142.51 -64.19 36.24
N PRO A 21 141.86 -65.31 36.62
CA PRO A 21 142.45 -66.30 37.52
C PRO A 21 143.64 -67.05 36.94
N GLU A 22 143.67 -67.27 35.63
CA GLU A 22 144.72 -68.09 34.97
C GLU A 22 146.13 -67.52 35.12
N TRP A 23 146.27 -66.18 35.23
CA TRP A 23 147.56 -65.49 35.35
C TRP A 23 147.71 -64.71 36.67
N GLY A 24 146.74 -64.80 37.59
CA GLY A 24 146.77 -64.10 38.88
C GLY A 24 146.65 -62.58 38.81
N TRP A 25 146.10 -62.02 37.72
CA TRP A 25 146.00 -60.57 37.53
C TRP A 25 144.61 -60.02 37.91
N VAL A 26 144.59 -58.81 38.46
CA VAL A 26 143.37 -58.02 38.65
C VAL A 26 143.47 -56.79 37.74
N ILE A 27 142.53 -56.65 36.81
CA ILE A 27 142.42 -55.49 35.96
C ILE A 27 141.31 -54.61 36.52
N GLY A 28 141.71 -53.47 37.08
CA GLY A 28 140.80 -52.43 37.51
C GLY A 28 140.69 -51.34 36.47
N THR A 29 139.48 -50.97 36.08
CA THR A 29 139.21 -49.73 35.34
C THR A 29 138.42 -48.80 36.26
N GLY A 30 138.56 -47.50 36.08
CA GLY A 30 137.74 -46.57 36.85
C GLY A 30 137.81 -45.17 36.29
N ILE A 31 136.71 -44.44 36.44
CA ILE A 31 136.52 -43.11 35.88
C ILE A 31 136.26 -42.13 37.03
N TYR A 32 136.78 -40.91 36.92
CA TYR A 32 136.58 -39.88 37.93
C TYR A 32 135.17 -39.29 37.82
N ILE A 33 134.50 -39.06 38.96
CA ILE A 33 133.11 -38.56 39.00
C ILE A 33 133.00 -37.12 38.51
N ASP A 34 134.07 -36.32 38.60
CA ASP A 34 134.03 -34.95 38.07
C ASP A 34 133.95 -34.92 36.52
N ASP A 35 134.51 -35.93 35.83
CA ASP A 35 134.40 -36.05 34.36
C ASP A 35 132.92 -36.33 33.97
N LEU A 36 132.18 -37.07 34.80
CA LEU A 36 130.72 -37.28 34.64
C LEU A 36 129.93 -36.00 34.90
N ARG A 37 130.27 -35.25 35.97
CA ARG A 37 129.57 -34.00 36.30
C ARG A 37 129.77 -32.91 35.25
N GLN A 38 130.94 -32.86 34.60
CA GLN A 38 131.18 -31.92 33.50
C GLN A 38 130.34 -32.23 32.25
N LEU A 39 130.09 -33.52 31.95
CA LEU A 39 129.22 -33.94 30.85
C LEU A 39 127.72 -33.67 31.14
N GLU A 40 127.29 -33.81 32.40
CA GLU A 40 125.90 -33.53 32.80
C GLU A 40 125.57 -32.03 32.83
N PHE A 41 126.48 -31.18 33.33
CA PHE A 41 126.21 -29.73 33.47
C PHE A 41 125.94 -29.04 32.12
N ALA A 42 126.71 -29.38 31.07
CA ALA A 42 126.54 -28.80 29.74
C ALA A 42 125.20 -29.21 29.11
N THR A 43 124.78 -30.47 29.30
CA THR A 43 123.55 -31.02 28.72
C THR A 43 122.30 -30.44 29.37
N VAL A 44 122.31 -30.26 30.70
CA VAL A 44 121.18 -29.69 31.46
C VAL A 44 120.95 -28.21 31.14
N MET A 45 122.03 -27.41 31.01
CA MET A 45 121.91 -25.99 30.67
C MET A 45 121.36 -25.77 29.25
N PHE A 46 121.74 -26.63 28.30
CA PHE A 46 121.18 -26.58 26.95
C PHE A 46 119.68 -26.91 26.94
N GLN A 47 119.23 -27.92 27.70
CA GLN A 47 117.80 -28.27 27.81
C GLN A 47 116.98 -27.14 28.44
N LEU A 48 117.45 -26.52 29.53
CA LEU A 48 116.79 -25.37 30.15
C LEU A 48 116.69 -24.16 29.20
N GLY A 49 117.73 -23.92 28.40
CA GLY A 49 117.71 -22.88 27.37
C GLY A 49 116.63 -23.12 26.30
N VAL A 50 116.50 -24.37 25.82
CA VAL A 50 115.48 -24.75 24.84
C VAL A 50 114.07 -24.62 25.43
N THR A 51 113.84 -25.10 26.65
CA THR A 51 112.54 -24.96 27.32
C THR A 51 112.17 -23.50 27.56
N GLY A 52 113.13 -22.67 27.99
CA GLY A 52 112.94 -21.23 28.16
C GLY A 52 112.57 -20.54 26.84
N ALA A 53 113.26 -20.87 25.74
CA ALA A 53 112.96 -20.33 24.42
C ALA A 53 111.55 -20.71 23.94
N ILE A 54 111.10 -21.96 24.18
CA ILE A 54 109.75 -22.41 23.83
C ILE A 54 108.69 -21.62 24.61
N ILE A 55 108.88 -21.41 25.92
CA ILE A 55 107.95 -20.62 26.75
C ILE A 55 107.88 -19.17 26.25
N LEU A 56 109.02 -18.59 25.89
CA LEU A 56 109.08 -17.21 25.41
C LEU A 56 108.40 -17.05 24.04
N ILE A 57 108.60 -18.01 23.13
CA ILE A 57 107.87 -18.07 21.85
C ILE A 57 106.37 -18.23 22.09
N ALA A 58 105.95 -19.10 23.01
CA ALA A 58 104.53 -19.28 23.35
C ALA A 58 103.92 -18.00 23.93
N ALA A 59 104.65 -17.27 24.79
CA ALA A 59 104.21 -15.99 25.35
C ALA A 59 104.07 -14.89 24.28
N VAL A 60 105.03 -14.81 23.35
CA VAL A 60 104.98 -13.87 22.21
C VAL A 60 103.81 -14.23 21.29
N LEU A 61 103.62 -15.51 20.98
CA LEU A 61 102.52 -15.99 20.14
C LEU A 61 101.16 -15.69 20.80
N ALA A 62 101.02 -15.91 22.10
CA ALA A 62 99.82 -15.58 22.86
C ALA A 62 99.54 -14.07 22.87
N TYR A 63 100.57 -13.23 23.01
CA TYR A 63 100.43 -11.77 22.94
C TYR A 63 99.99 -11.31 21.55
N VAL A 64 100.55 -11.88 20.49
CA VAL A 64 100.15 -11.59 19.11
C VAL A 64 98.70 -11.99 18.89
N ILE A 65 98.31 -13.24 19.20
CA ILE A 65 96.92 -13.74 19.05
C ILE A 65 95.94 -12.86 19.83
N SER A 66 96.28 -12.50 21.07
CA SER A 66 95.42 -11.64 21.90
C SER A 66 95.20 -10.26 21.27
N ARG A 67 96.26 -9.68 20.68
CA ARG A 67 96.21 -8.35 20.07
C ARG A 67 95.60 -8.34 18.67
N THR A 68 95.82 -9.38 17.86
CA THR A 68 95.39 -9.41 16.45
C THR A 68 94.02 -10.06 16.24
N ILE A 69 93.60 -10.95 17.15
CA ILE A 69 92.35 -11.73 17.03
C ILE A 69 91.41 -11.46 18.21
N THR A 70 91.85 -11.71 19.46
CA THR A 70 90.94 -11.71 20.63
C THR A 70 90.36 -10.33 20.94
N LYS A 71 91.18 -9.27 20.98
CA LYS A 71 90.71 -7.91 21.27
C LYS A 71 89.72 -7.38 20.22
N PRO A 72 90.00 -7.46 18.91
CA PRO A 72 89.04 -7.05 17.87
C PRO A 72 87.70 -7.80 17.90
N ILE A 73 87.71 -9.13 18.12
CA ILE A 73 86.46 -9.92 18.21
C ILE A 73 85.61 -9.47 19.39
N ASN A 74 86.23 -9.25 20.56
CA ASN A 74 85.51 -8.77 21.74
C ASN A 74 84.93 -7.36 21.52
N HIS A 75 85.63 -6.49 20.78
CA HIS A 75 85.11 -5.17 20.41
C HIS A 75 83.89 -5.27 19.49
N LEU A 76 83.98 -6.05 18.39
CA LEU A 76 82.85 -6.25 17.47
C LEU A 76 81.64 -6.88 18.15
N THR A 77 81.86 -7.85 19.05
CA THR A 77 80.80 -8.45 19.85
C THR A 77 80.12 -7.42 20.75
N GLY A 78 80.90 -6.53 21.37
CA GLY A 78 80.37 -5.43 22.19
C GLY A 78 79.58 -4.41 21.38
N THR A 79 80.08 -4.04 20.20
CA THR A 79 79.41 -3.13 19.26
C THR A 79 78.09 -3.72 18.76
N MET A 80 78.06 -5.01 18.42
CA MET A 80 76.83 -5.70 18.01
C MET A 80 75.78 -5.72 19.13
N ARG A 81 76.21 -5.90 20.38
CA ARG A 81 75.30 -5.83 21.54
C ARG A 81 74.68 -4.44 21.69
N LYS A 82 75.49 -3.38 21.60
CA LYS A 82 75.00 -1.99 21.63
C LYS A 82 74.06 -1.67 20.46
N LEU A 83 74.35 -2.22 19.29
CA LEU A 83 73.51 -2.05 18.11
C LEU A 83 72.16 -2.73 18.27
N ALA A 84 72.14 -3.93 18.87
CA ALA A 84 70.91 -4.64 19.22
C ALA A 84 70.07 -3.91 20.29
N ASP A 85 70.73 -3.17 21.19
CA ASP A 85 70.08 -2.29 22.18
C ASP A 85 69.59 -0.95 21.59
N GLY A 86 69.72 -0.74 20.27
CA GLY A 86 69.21 0.43 19.55
C GLY A 86 70.15 1.64 19.50
N ALA A 87 71.41 1.48 19.94
CA ALA A 87 72.42 2.53 19.84
C ALA A 87 73.04 2.56 18.44
N LEU A 88 72.47 3.39 17.56
CA LEU A 88 72.91 3.54 16.16
C LEU A 88 74.01 4.60 15.96
N ASP A 89 74.33 5.36 17.01
CA ASP A 89 75.33 6.44 17.02
C ASP A 89 76.71 5.95 17.51
N ILE A 90 77.07 4.73 17.14
CA ILE A 90 78.35 4.10 17.52
C ILE A 90 79.23 3.95 16.29
N GLU A 91 80.49 4.35 16.41
CA GLU A 91 81.48 4.21 15.35
C GLU A 91 82.04 2.79 15.32
N ILE A 92 81.96 2.14 14.16
CA ILE A 92 82.39 0.75 13.99
C ILE A 92 83.86 0.75 13.55
N SER A 93 84.74 0.52 14.52
CA SER A 93 86.19 0.47 14.27
C SER A 93 86.61 -0.87 13.63
N GLY A 94 87.58 -0.82 12.70
CA GLY A 94 88.17 -2.02 12.07
C GLY A 94 87.65 -2.38 10.68
N ALA A 95 86.75 -1.58 10.08
CA ALA A 95 86.23 -1.79 8.72
C ALA A 95 87.31 -1.71 7.62
N GLU A 96 88.42 -0.99 7.87
CA GLU A 96 89.56 -0.86 6.96
C GLU A 96 90.48 -2.10 6.93
N ARG A 97 90.24 -3.08 7.81
CA ARG A 97 91.01 -4.33 7.81
C ARG A 97 90.66 -5.18 6.59
N LYS A 98 91.67 -5.83 6.04
CA LYS A 98 91.59 -6.71 4.85
C LYS A 98 91.45 -8.20 5.20
N ASP A 99 91.12 -8.52 6.45
CA ASP A 99 90.93 -9.88 6.96
C ASP A 99 89.45 -10.17 7.26
N GLU A 100 89.17 -11.40 7.71
CA GLU A 100 87.83 -11.90 8.05
C GLU A 100 87.19 -11.11 9.20
N ILE A 101 88.02 -10.55 10.10
CA ILE A 101 87.55 -9.66 11.17
C ILE A 101 87.06 -8.32 10.58
N GLY A 102 87.75 -7.79 9.58
CA GLY A 102 87.30 -6.62 8.83
C GLY A 102 86.01 -6.86 8.04
N GLU A 103 85.80 -8.07 7.53
CA GLU A 103 84.53 -8.45 6.88
C GLU A 103 83.35 -8.45 7.85
N MET A 104 83.54 -9.01 9.05
CA MET A 104 82.53 -8.90 10.12
C MET A 104 82.25 -7.46 10.50
N ALA A 105 83.28 -6.60 10.60
CA ALA A 105 83.10 -5.18 10.90
C ALA A 105 82.24 -4.47 9.83
N ARG A 106 82.48 -4.74 8.54
CA ARG A 106 81.66 -4.21 7.44
C ARG A 106 80.23 -4.72 7.47
N ALA A 107 80.02 -5.99 7.83
CA ALA A 107 78.67 -6.54 8.00
C ALA A 107 77.90 -5.83 9.12
N VAL A 108 78.57 -5.53 10.25
CA VAL A 108 77.96 -4.76 11.34
C VAL A 108 77.64 -3.32 10.90
N GLU A 109 78.47 -2.71 10.05
CA GLU A 109 78.20 -1.38 9.48
C GLU A 109 76.94 -1.36 8.61
N VAL A 110 76.75 -2.36 7.74
CA VAL A 110 75.51 -2.51 6.94
C VAL A 110 74.29 -2.70 7.85
N PHE A 111 74.41 -3.44 8.95
CA PHE A 111 73.33 -3.59 9.93
C PHE A 111 72.98 -2.25 10.61
N ARG A 112 73.98 -1.43 10.95
CA ARG A 112 73.76 -0.09 11.51
C ARG A 112 73.08 0.83 10.50
N GLU A 113 73.52 0.81 9.25
CA GLU A 113 72.93 1.62 8.17
C GLU A 113 71.45 1.24 7.94
N ASN A 114 71.13 -0.06 7.92
CA ASN A 114 69.75 -0.54 7.84
C ASN A 114 68.92 -0.12 9.07
N GLY A 115 69.50 -0.15 10.27
CA GLY A 115 68.85 0.33 11.49
C GLY A 115 68.51 1.83 11.43
N LEU A 116 69.41 2.65 10.91
CA LEU A 116 69.16 4.09 10.67
C LEU A 116 68.04 4.32 9.64
N LYS A 117 68.03 3.54 8.56
CA LYS A 117 67.00 3.61 7.51
C LYS A 117 65.62 3.17 8.01
N VAL A 118 65.54 2.16 8.87
CA VAL A 118 64.27 1.74 9.51
C VAL A 118 63.75 2.83 10.45
N ARG A 119 64.64 3.53 11.18
CA ARG A 119 64.27 4.64 12.06
C ARG A 119 63.72 5.84 11.29
N SER A 120 64.36 6.23 10.18
CA SER A 120 63.86 7.35 9.36
C SER A 120 62.49 7.04 8.73
N LEU A 121 62.27 5.80 8.26
CA LEU A 121 60.97 5.36 7.75
C LEU A 121 59.88 5.32 8.83
N THR A 122 60.23 4.98 10.08
CA THR A 122 59.26 4.99 11.19
C THR A 122 58.92 6.39 11.68
N GLU A 123 59.84 7.35 11.57
CA GLU A 123 59.56 8.76 11.87
C GLU A 123 58.69 9.41 10.77
N GLU A 124 58.89 9.09 9.49
CA GLU A 124 58.02 9.53 8.38
C GLU A 124 56.63 8.87 8.38
N GLY A 125 56.55 7.57 8.71
CA GLY A 125 55.29 6.83 8.75
C GLY A 125 54.30 7.32 9.82
N LYS A 126 54.80 7.68 11.02
CA LYS A 126 53.95 8.15 12.13
C LYS A 126 53.22 9.46 11.82
N ALA A 127 53.89 10.42 11.20
CA ALA A 127 53.27 11.69 10.83
C ALA A 127 52.17 11.53 9.77
N THR A 128 52.33 10.55 8.87
CA THR A 128 51.39 10.28 7.79
C THR A 128 50.13 9.56 8.29
N ASP A 129 50.29 8.58 9.20
CA ASP A 129 49.17 7.88 9.83
C ASP A 129 48.35 8.80 10.75
N GLU A 130 49.02 9.70 11.47
CA GLU A 130 48.34 10.64 12.36
C GLU A 130 47.54 11.69 11.57
N ARG A 131 48.08 12.19 10.44
CA ARG A 131 47.32 13.03 9.49
C ARG A 131 46.09 12.31 8.94
N ARG A 132 46.24 11.08 8.46
CA ARG A 132 45.10 10.29 7.95
C ARG A 132 44.04 10.04 9.01
N ARG A 133 44.43 9.82 10.26
CA ARG A 133 43.48 9.67 11.38
C ARG A 133 42.68 10.94 11.62
N VAL A 134 43.34 12.09 11.64
CA VAL A 134 42.68 13.39 11.84
C VAL A 134 41.78 13.73 10.66
N GLU A 135 42.23 13.54 9.42
CA GLU A 135 41.43 13.74 8.21
C GLU A 135 40.20 12.83 8.21
N ARG A 136 40.35 11.54 8.55
CA ARG A 136 39.21 10.60 8.63
C ARG A 136 38.24 10.97 9.76
N ALA A 137 38.74 11.44 10.91
CA ALA A 137 37.88 11.92 11.99
C ALA A 137 37.10 13.19 11.61
N GLN A 138 37.73 14.13 10.91
CA GLN A 138 37.08 15.34 10.40
C GLN A 138 36.03 15.00 9.35
N MET A 139 36.35 14.11 8.40
CA MET A 139 35.40 13.62 7.40
C MET A 139 34.18 12.96 8.05
N MET A 140 34.38 12.11 9.06
CA MET A 140 33.27 11.48 9.79
C MET A 140 32.40 12.50 10.54
N THR A 141 33.01 13.56 11.09
CA THR A 141 32.26 14.63 11.76
C THR A 141 31.42 15.42 10.77
N GLN A 142 31.99 15.75 9.60
CA GLN A 142 31.27 16.43 8.53
C GLN A 142 30.12 15.59 7.99
N LEU A 143 30.37 14.30 7.72
CA LEU A 143 29.34 13.34 7.31
C LEU A 143 28.19 13.26 8.32
N GLN A 144 28.50 13.13 9.62
CA GLN A 144 27.47 13.10 10.66
C GLN A 144 26.62 14.36 10.69
N LYS A 145 27.24 15.52 10.46
CA LYS A 145 26.52 16.79 10.41
C LYS A 145 25.60 16.86 9.19
N ASP A 146 26.12 16.56 8.00
CA ASP A 146 25.33 16.64 6.75
C ASP A 146 24.18 15.64 6.75
N PHE A 147 24.41 14.43 7.27
CA PHE A 147 23.36 13.44 7.48
C PHE A 147 22.36 13.90 8.54
N GLY A 148 22.84 14.48 9.63
CA GLY A 148 22.01 15.05 10.68
C GLY A 148 21.05 16.10 10.13
N ASP A 149 21.55 17.04 9.32
CA ASP A 149 20.74 18.10 8.70
C ASP A 149 19.63 17.52 7.80
N VAL A 150 19.94 16.47 7.01
CA VAL A 150 18.94 15.80 6.15
C VAL A 150 17.92 15.01 6.98
N VAL A 151 18.36 14.31 8.02
CA VAL A 151 17.48 13.54 8.91
C VAL A 151 16.56 14.47 9.71
N ASP A 152 17.09 15.56 10.24
CA ASP A 152 16.32 16.56 10.98
C ASP A 152 15.26 17.22 10.08
N ALA A 153 15.62 17.51 8.81
CA ALA A 153 14.66 17.98 7.81
C ALA A 153 13.58 16.95 7.52
N ALA A 154 13.95 15.68 7.34
CA ALA A 154 13.01 14.58 7.10
C ALA A 154 12.06 14.36 8.30
N ILE A 155 12.56 14.50 9.53
CA ILE A 155 11.73 14.44 10.76
C ILE A 155 10.73 15.61 10.79
N ALA A 156 11.13 16.79 10.31
CA ALA A 156 10.25 17.94 10.16
C ALA A 156 9.27 17.81 8.97
N GLY A 157 9.39 16.76 8.15
CA GLY A 157 8.56 16.51 6.97
C GLY A 157 9.06 17.18 5.69
N ASP A 158 10.25 17.80 5.71
CA ASP A 158 10.92 18.34 4.53
C ASP A 158 11.84 17.27 3.92
N PHE A 159 11.34 16.56 2.91
CA PHE A 159 12.12 15.57 2.16
C PHE A 159 12.79 16.17 0.93
N SER A 160 12.93 17.50 0.80
CA SER A 160 13.65 18.13 -0.33
C SER A 160 15.17 18.19 -0.12
N ARG A 161 15.64 18.02 1.12
CA ARG A 161 17.06 18.07 1.49
C ARG A 161 17.82 16.82 1.05
N ARG A 162 19.08 17.00 0.65
CA ARG A 162 19.98 15.93 0.21
C ARG A 162 21.36 16.14 0.82
N VAL A 163 22.13 15.06 0.91
CA VAL A 163 23.55 15.10 1.24
C VAL A 163 24.30 15.43 -0.06
N ASP A 164 24.77 16.67 -0.17
CA ASP A 164 25.48 17.19 -1.35
C ASP A 164 27.02 17.11 -1.22
N SER A 165 27.53 16.71 -0.05
CA SER A 165 28.96 16.61 0.22
C SER A 165 29.59 15.43 -0.51
N GLU A 166 30.69 15.68 -1.22
CA GLU A 166 31.53 14.65 -1.82
C GLU A 166 32.71 14.32 -0.91
N PHE A 167 32.91 13.03 -0.65
CA PHE A 167 34.00 12.51 0.16
C PHE A 167 35.06 11.81 -0.73
N PRO A 168 36.34 11.87 -0.38
CA PRO A 168 37.38 11.07 -1.05
C PRO A 168 37.19 9.55 -0.87
N ASP A 169 36.40 9.13 0.11
CA ASP A 169 36.11 7.74 0.43
C ASP A 169 34.83 7.29 -0.29
N GLU A 170 34.96 6.27 -1.15
CA GLU A 170 33.86 5.75 -1.98
C GLU A 170 32.74 5.14 -1.13
N GLU A 171 33.05 4.54 0.03
CA GLU A 171 32.05 3.95 0.93
C GLU A 171 31.15 5.05 1.52
N LEU A 172 31.72 6.22 1.81
CA LEU A 172 30.97 7.36 2.33
C LEU A 172 30.03 7.96 1.29
N ASN A 173 30.49 8.07 0.03
CA ASN A 173 29.64 8.53 -1.07
C ASN A 173 28.51 7.54 -1.37
N ALA A 174 28.79 6.23 -1.32
CA ALA A 174 27.77 5.19 -1.49
C ALA A 174 26.68 5.30 -0.40
N LEU A 175 27.07 5.59 0.85
CA LEU A 175 26.12 5.82 1.93
C LEU A 175 25.31 7.11 1.72
N ALA A 176 25.94 8.21 1.29
CA ALA A 176 25.25 9.47 0.98
C ALA A 176 24.21 9.28 -0.15
N HIS A 177 24.58 8.55 -1.20
CA HIS A 177 23.65 8.18 -2.28
C HIS A 177 22.50 7.32 -1.78
N ALA A 178 22.75 6.31 -0.93
CA ALA A 178 21.68 5.48 -0.37
C ALA A 178 20.69 6.29 0.48
N VAL A 179 21.16 7.26 1.27
CA VAL A 179 20.28 8.17 2.02
C VAL A 179 19.49 9.07 1.07
N ASN A 180 20.13 9.62 0.04
CA ASN A 180 19.45 10.46 -0.94
C ASN A 180 18.36 9.69 -1.71
N GLU A 181 18.61 8.44 -2.13
CA GLU A 181 17.62 7.57 -2.77
C GLU A 181 16.44 7.24 -1.85
N LEU A 182 16.71 7.00 -0.56
CA LEU A 182 15.67 6.76 0.45
C LEU A 182 14.78 7.99 0.59
N VAL A 183 15.37 9.17 0.82
CA VAL A 183 14.64 10.43 0.98
C VAL A 183 13.86 10.77 -0.29
N GLU A 184 14.45 10.58 -1.48
CA GLU A 184 13.77 10.80 -2.75
C GLU A 184 12.56 9.87 -2.95
N THR A 185 12.67 8.61 -2.56
CA THR A 185 11.55 7.66 -2.66
C THR A 185 10.41 8.04 -1.73
N VAL A 186 10.73 8.50 -0.52
CA VAL A 186 9.74 9.00 0.44
C VAL A 186 9.09 10.30 -0.07
N ASP A 187 9.88 11.26 -0.51
CA ASP A 187 9.44 12.56 -1.05
C ASP A 187 8.46 12.36 -2.21
N ARG A 188 8.86 11.58 -3.21
CA ARG A 188 8.04 11.30 -4.38
C ARG A 188 6.76 10.53 -4.03
N GLY A 189 6.85 9.51 -3.19
CA GLY A 189 5.71 8.69 -2.78
C GLY A 189 4.66 9.48 -1.99
N ILE A 190 5.09 10.28 -1.01
CA ILE A 190 4.20 11.12 -0.21
C ILE A 190 3.68 12.31 -1.03
N GLY A 191 4.55 12.96 -1.81
CA GLY A 191 4.18 14.10 -2.64
C GLY A 191 3.14 13.76 -3.71
N GLU A 192 3.34 12.66 -4.45
CA GLU A 192 2.37 12.22 -5.46
C GLU A 192 1.03 11.83 -4.83
N THR A 193 1.07 11.10 -3.71
CA THR A 193 -0.14 10.75 -2.95
C THR A 193 -0.87 12.00 -2.44
N GLY A 194 -0.13 12.97 -1.89
CA GLY A 194 -0.66 14.25 -1.41
C GLY A 194 -1.33 15.05 -2.51
N ASN A 195 -0.72 15.12 -3.70
CA ASN A 195 -1.31 15.79 -4.87
C ASN A 195 -2.64 15.15 -5.31
N VAL A 196 -2.71 13.82 -5.31
CA VAL A 196 -3.95 13.11 -5.64
C VAL A 196 -5.02 13.34 -4.57
N LEU A 197 -4.67 13.28 -3.28
CA LEU A 197 -5.61 13.56 -2.20
C LEU A 197 -6.11 15.02 -2.23
N ALA A 198 -5.25 15.98 -2.56
CA ALA A 198 -5.64 17.37 -2.76
C ALA A 198 -6.62 17.51 -3.94
N ALA A 199 -6.32 16.85 -5.07
CA ALA A 199 -7.24 16.81 -6.21
C ALA A 199 -8.60 16.17 -5.84
N LEU A 200 -8.61 15.10 -5.04
CA LEU A 200 -9.84 14.50 -4.54
C LEU A 200 -10.64 15.46 -3.65
N ALA A 201 -9.97 16.25 -2.80
CA ALA A 201 -10.61 17.28 -1.98
C ALA A 201 -11.25 18.38 -2.84
N ASP A 202 -10.62 18.74 -3.96
CA ASP A 202 -11.17 19.65 -4.97
C ASP A 202 -12.18 18.98 -5.91
N THR A 203 -12.69 17.79 -5.56
CA THR A 203 -13.63 16.98 -6.37
C THR A 203 -13.11 16.58 -7.76
N ASN A 204 -11.81 16.69 -7.99
CA ASN A 204 -11.16 16.18 -9.19
C ASN A 204 -10.81 14.70 -9.03
N LEU A 205 -11.75 13.84 -9.40
CA LEU A 205 -11.62 12.38 -9.31
C LEU A 205 -10.87 11.75 -10.49
N THR A 206 -10.20 12.55 -11.33
CA THR A 206 -9.47 12.05 -12.52
C THR A 206 -7.99 11.78 -12.27
N GLN A 207 -7.43 12.38 -11.22
CA GLN A 207 -6.02 12.22 -10.86
C GLN A 207 -5.75 10.88 -10.18
N ARG A 208 -4.60 10.26 -10.49
CA ARG A 208 -4.16 8.97 -9.94
C ARG A 208 -2.68 9.03 -9.63
N VAL A 209 -2.25 8.22 -8.67
CA VAL A 209 -0.83 7.97 -8.39
C VAL A 209 -0.32 7.02 -9.47
N THR A 210 0.63 7.50 -10.29
CA THR A 210 1.15 6.84 -11.49
C THR A 210 2.56 6.30 -11.32
N GLY A 211 3.31 6.75 -10.32
CA GLY A 211 4.67 6.29 -10.06
C GLY A 211 4.78 4.77 -9.88
N THR A 212 5.97 4.25 -10.17
CA THR A 212 6.32 2.85 -9.93
C THR A 212 6.91 2.72 -8.54
N TYR A 213 6.24 1.98 -7.67
CA TYR A 213 6.66 1.77 -6.29
C TYR A 213 6.76 0.27 -5.97
N GLN A 214 7.38 -0.05 -4.85
CA GLN A 214 7.46 -1.41 -4.33
C GLN A 214 7.08 -1.43 -2.85
N GLY A 215 6.70 -2.60 -2.34
CA GLY A 215 6.36 -2.79 -0.93
C GLY A 215 5.21 -1.89 -0.46
N ASP A 216 5.40 -1.20 0.66
CA ASP A 216 4.35 -0.38 1.29
C ASP A 216 3.93 0.83 0.44
N PHE A 217 4.85 1.41 -0.36
CA PHE A 217 4.51 2.53 -1.25
C PHE A 217 3.61 2.11 -2.41
N GLU A 218 3.77 0.88 -2.94
CA GLU A 218 2.84 0.34 -3.94
C GLU A 218 1.46 0.11 -3.31
N ARG A 219 1.40 -0.38 -2.07
CA ARG A 219 0.13 -0.51 -1.33
C ARG A 219 -0.52 0.85 -1.10
N LEU A 220 0.25 1.89 -0.75
CA LEU A 220 -0.26 3.26 -0.59
C LEU A 220 -0.85 3.81 -1.90
N LYS A 221 -0.14 3.65 -3.01
CA LYS A 221 -0.65 3.98 -4.36
C LYS A 221 -1.95 3.24 -4.67
N ALA A 222 -1.97 1.91 -4.48
CA ALA A 222 -3.14 1.09 -4.78
C ALA A 222 -4.35 1.52 -3.95
N ASN A 223 -4.17 1.76 -2.65
CA ASN A 223 -5.23 2.22 -1.76
C ASN A 223 -5.73 3.62 -2.15
N THR A 224 -4.83 4.55 -2.45
CA THR A 224 -5.19 5.92 -2.85
C THR A 224 -6.00 5.92 -4.15
N ASN A 225 -5.55 5.15 -5.14
CA ASN A 225 -6.26 5.00 -6.41
C ASN A 225 -7.61 4.30 -6.23
N ALA A 226 -7.69 3.28 -5.37
CA ALA A 226 -8.95 2.59 -5.07
C ALA A 226 -9.99 3.52 -4.42
N VAL A 227 -9.56 4.43 -3.54
CA VAL A 227 -10.44 5.47 -2.97
C VAL A 227 -10.94 6.41 -4.06
N ALA A 228 -10.05 6.87 -4.95
CA ALA A 228 -10.41 7.72 -6.07
C ALA A 228 -11.42 7.03 -7.01
N ASP A 229 -11.22 5.75 -7.31
CA ASP A 229 -12.12 4.96 -8.15
C ASP A 229 -13.49 4.77 -7.48
N LYS A 230 -13.53 4.47 -6.18
CA LYS A 230 -14.79 4.31 -5.44
C LYS A 230 -15.59 5.60 -5.35
N LEU A 231 -14.93 6.72 -5.12
CA LEU A 231 -15.59 8.02 -5.15
C LEU A 231 -16.12 8.34 -6.56
N ALA A 232 -15.34 8.05 -7.60
CA ALA A 232 -15.77 8.25 -8.98
C ALA A 232 -17.00 7.40 -9.35
N GLU A 233 -17.03 6.14 -8.90
CA GLU A 233 -18.17 5.24 -9.05
C GLU A 233 -19.43 5.81 -8.37
N VAL A 234 -19.32 6.21 -7.09
CA VAL A 234 -20.44 6.77 -6.32
C VAL A 234 -20.97 8.06 -6.97
N VAL A 235 -20.09 8.97 -7.35
CA VAL A 235 -20.49 10.21 -8.04
C VAL A 235 -21.12 9.91 -9.41
N GLY A 236 -20.61 8.90 -10.12
CA GLY A 236 -21.19 8.40 -11.36
C GLY A 236 -22.62 7.89 -11.18
N GLN A 237 -22.85 7.06 -10.15
CA GLN A 237 -24.18 6.55 -9.78
C GLN A 237 -25.13 7.69 -9.39
N ILE A 238 -24.68 8.65 -8.58
CA ILE A 238 -25.48 9.83 -8.21
C ILE A 238 -25.90 10.62 -9.46
N ARG A 239 -24.97 10.84 -10.41
CA ARG A 239 -25.28 11.52 -11.68
C ARG A 239 -26.31 10.76 -12.50
N GLN A 240 -26.19 9.43 -12.56
CA GLN A 240 -27.14 8.58 -13.28
C GLN A 240 -28.53 8.64 -12.63
N THR A 241 -28.62 8.49 -11.31
CA THR A 241 -29.86 8.59 -10.55
C THR A 241 -30.50 9.97 -10.71
N SER A 242 -29.71 11.04 -10.66
CA SER A 242 -30.19 12.41 -10.87
C SER A 242 -30.80 12.62 -12.26
N ARG A 243 -30.17 12.05 -13.31
CA ARG A 243 -30.76 12.05 -14.67
C ARG A 243 -32.06 11.26 -14.72
N GLY A 244 -32.10 10.08 -14.12
CA GLY A 244 -33.32 9.27 -14.03
C GLY A 244 -34.46 10.01 -13.34
N LEU A 245 -34.16 10.68 -12.21
CA LEU A 245 -35.12 11.50 -11.48
C LEU A 245 -35.61 12.68 -12.33
N LYS A 246 -34.73 13.34 -13.07
CA LYS A 246 -35.11 14.42 -13.99
C LYS A 246 -36.08 13.94 -15.09
N THR A 247 -35.85 12.76 -15.65
CA THR A 247 -36.77 12.16 -16.63
C THR A 247 -38.13 11.84 -15.99
N ALA A 248 -38.13 11.12 -14.86
CA ALA A 248 -39.37 10.74 -14.17
C ALA A 248 -40.20 11.95 -13.73
N THR A 249 -39.54 13.00 -13.23
CA THR A 249 -40.23 14.26 -12.86
C THR A 249 -40.80 14.99 -14.08
N GLY A 250 -40.13 14.92 -15.25
CA GLY A 250 -40.67 15.41 -16.51
C GLY A 250 -41.94 14.67 -16.96
N GLU A 251 -41.95 13.33 -16.84
CA GLU A 251 -43.12 12.50 -17.14
C GLU A 251 -44.29 12.79 -16.19
N ILE A 252 -44.03 12.91 -14.89
CA ILE A 252 -45.04 13.27 -13.89
C ILE A 252 -45.64 14.64 -14.20
N LEU A 253 -44.82 15.65 -14.54
CA LEU A 253 -45.32 16.98 -14.90
C LEU A 253 -46.22 16.93 -16.14
N SER A 254 -45.83 16.17 -17.16
CA SER A 254 -46.66 15.96 -18.34
C SER A 254 -47.99 15.28 -18.00
N GLY A 255 -47.96 14.23 -17.19
CA GLY A 255 -49.16 13.52 -16.74
C GLY A 255 -50.08 14.38 -15.88
N ALA A 256 -49.52 15.23 -15.02
CA ALA A 256 -50.28 16.19 -14.22
C ALA A 256 -50.99 17.23 -15.10
N ASN A 257 -50.33 17.71 -16.15
CA ASN A 257 -50.94 18.63 -17.12
C ASN A 257 -52.10 17.96 -17.89
N ASP A 258 -51.91 16.74 -18.40
CA ASP A 258 -52.98 15.98 -19.08
C ASP A 258 -54.17 15.72 -18.13
N LEU A 259 -53.88 15.32 -16.88
CA LEU A 259 -54.92 15.11 -15.88
C LEU A 259 -55.69 16.40 -15.58
N SER A 260 -55.00 17.54 -15.48
CA SER A 260 -55.63 18.84 -15.28
C SER A 260 -56.54 19.22 -16.44
N GLU A 261 -56.10 19.01 -17.68
CA GLU A 261 -56.91 19.26 -18.88
C GLU A 261 -58.16 18.36 -18.90
N ARG A 262 -57.98 17.06 -18.62
CA ARG A 262 -59.09 16.10 -18.55
C ARG A 262 -60.07 16.43 -17.44
N THR A 263 -59.58 16.83 -16.26
CA THR A 263 -60.42 17.25 -15.13
C THR A 263 -61.23 18.48 -15.49
N THR A 264 -60.64 19.44 -16.21
CA THR A 264 -61.34 20.64 -16.71
C THR A 264 -62.43 20.28 -17.71
N LYS A 265 -62.14 19.40 -18.68
CA LYS A 265 -63.15 18.89 -19.62
C LYS A 265 -64.26 18.12 -18.92
N GLN A 266 -63.92 17.31 -17.91
CA GLN A 266 -64.90 16.56 -17.13
C GLN A 266 -65.78 17.45 -16.26
N ALA A 267 -65.24 18.54 -15.73
CA ALA A 267 -66.05 19.54 -15.04
C ALA A 267 -67.09 20.16 -15.99
N ALA A 268 -66.68 20.54 -17.21
CA ALA A 268 -67.59 21.07 -18.22
C ALA A 268 -68.70 20.07 -18.61
N THR A 269 -68.38 18.79 -18.80
CA THR A 269 -69.41 17.78 -19.10
C THR A 269 -70.37 17.54 -17.93
N ILE A 270 -69.90 17.68 -16.68
CA ILE A 270 -70.77 17.63 -15.49
C ILE A 270 -71.69 18.84 -15.45
N GLU A 271 -71.23 20.04 -15.81
CA GLU A 271 -72.08 21.23 -15.93
C GLU A 271 -73.16 21.03 -16.99
N GLU A 272 -72.81 20.55 -18.18
CA GLU A 272 -73.78 20.24 -19.25
C GLU A 272 -74.80 19.17 -18.83
N THR A 273 -74.33 18.11 -18.16
CA THR A 273 -75.21 17.05 -17.65
C THR A 273 -76.16 17.59 -16.59
N SER A 274 -75.69 18.47 -15.70
CA SER A 274 -76.52 19.09 -14.66
C SER A 274 -77.59 19.97 -15.27
N ALA A 275 -77.26 20.78 -16.28
CA ALA A 275 -78.22 21.59 -17.02
C ALA A 275 -79.26 20.70 -17.75
N ALA A 276 -78.83 19.60 -18.36
CA ALA A 276 -79.75 18.64 -18.98
C ALA A 276 -80.68 17.97 -17.96
N MET A 277 -80.16 17.64 -16.77
CA MET A 277 -80.96 17.10 -15.66
C MET A 277 -81.98 18.11 -15.13
N GLU A 278 -81.64 19.39 -15.07
CA GLU A 278 -82.57 20.45 -14.69
C GLU A 278 -83.71 20.61 -15.73
N GLN A 279 -83.37 20.58 -17.02
CA GLN A 279 -84.37 20.60 -18.09
C GLN A 279 -85.29 19.36 -18.07
N LEU A 280 -84.73 18.18 -17.77
CA LEU A 280 -85.50 16.95 -17.60
C LEU A 280 -86.43 17.04 -16.39
N ALA A 281 -85.95 17.56 -15.26
CA ALA A 281 -86.77 17.76 -14.08
C ALA A 281 -87.96 18.69 -14.38
N HIS A 282 -87.72 19.80 -15.11
CA HIS A 282 -88.79 20.69 -15.56
C HIS A 282 -89.80 19.97 -16.45
N THR A 283 -89.33 19.17 -17.41
CA THR A 283 -90.20 18.39 -18.32
C THR A 283 -91.04 17.37 -17.57
N VAL A 284 -90.47 16.70 -16.56
CA VAL A 284 -91.19 15.75 -15.70
C VAL A 284 -92.27 16.46 -14.87
N MET A 285 -91.95 17.63 -14.30
CA MET A 285 -92.93 18.45 -13.58
C MET A 285 -94.08 18.91 -14.49
N ASP A 286 -93.77 19.36 -15.71
CA ASP A 286 -94.79 19.74 -16.70
C ASP A 286 -95.66 18.56 -17.11
N ASN A 287 -95.07 17.38 -17.34
CA ASN A 287 -95.82 16.16 -17.65
C ASN A 287 -96.73 15.74 -16.49
N ALA A 288 -96.26 15.85 -15.24
CA ALA A 288 -97.08 15.59 -14.06
C ALA A 288 -98.27 16.56 -13.99
N LYS A 289 -98.04 17.86 -14.20
CA LYS A 289 -99.12 18.87 -14.24
C LYS A 289 -100.13 18.59 -15.36
N ARG A 290 -99.65 18.25 -16.56
CA ARG A 290 -100.50 17.86 -17.70
C ARG A 290 -101.33 16.62 -17.40
N ALA A 291 -100.75 15.61 -16.73
CA ALA A 291 -101.46 14.41 -16.32
C ALA A 291 -102.59 14.73 -15.32
N VAL A 292 -102.35 15.63 -14.36
CA VAL A 292 -103.39 16.12 -13.43
C VAL A 292 -104.52 16.82 -14.19
N THR A 293 -104.19 17.75 -15.09
CA THR A 293 -105.20 18.46 -15.90
C THR A 293 -105.99 17.49 -16.81
N ALA A 294 -105.32 16.52 -17.44
CA ALA A 294 -105.98 15.51 -18.25
C ALA A 294 -106.92 14.63 -17.41
N SER A 295 -106.52 14.27 -16.19
CA SER A 295 -107.36 13.52 -15.25
C SER A 295 -108.60 14.32 -14.84
N GLU A 296 -108.47 15.62 -14.58
CA GLU A 296 -109.59 16.51 -14.25
C GLU A 296 -110.55 16.69 -15.44
N GLN A 297 -110.02 16.83 -16.66
CA GLN A 297 -110.84 16.88 -17.88
C GLN A 297 -111.58 15.57 -18.11
N ALA A 298 -110.93 14.42 -17.92
CA ALA A 298 -111.57 13.11 -18.02
C ALA A 298 -112.69 12.94 -16.99
N LYS A 299 -112.48 13.41 -15.74
CA LYS A 299 -113.52 13.42 -14.69
C LYS A 299 -114.71 14.30 -15.07
N THR A 300 -114.46 15.49 -15.63
CA THR A 300 -115.51 16.41 -16.09
C THR A 300 -116.31 15.81 -17.26
N ALA A 301 -115.62 15.20 -18.22
CA ALA A 301 -116.25 14.51 -19.34
C ALA A 301 -117.11 13.31 -18.87
N SER A 302 -116.60 12.52 -17.92
CA SER A 302 -117.36 11.43 -17.30
C SER A 302 -118.62 11.93 -16.61
N HIS A 303 -118.52 13.01 -15.84
CA HIS A 303 -119.68 13.60 -15.16
C HIS A 303 -120.73 14.12 -16.14
N THR A 304 -120.29 14.81 -17.20
CA THR A 304 -121.19 15.28 -18.27
C THR A 304 -121.88 14.11 -18.97
N ALA A 305 -121.16 13.00 -19.19
CA ALA A 305 -121.74 11.79 -19.77
C ALA A 305 -122.78 11.13 -18.84
N GLU A 306 -122.55 11.12 -17.52
CA GLU A 306 -123.53 10.66 -16.52
C GLU A 306 -124.80 11.52 -16.53
N GLU A 307 -124.66 12.85 -16.54
CA GLU A 307 -125.80 13.77 -16.66
C GLU A 307 -126.56 13.58 -17.98
N GLY A 308 -125.84 13.45 -19.09
CA GLY A 308 -126.41 13.15 -20.41
C GLY A 308 -127.15 11.81 -20.42
N GLY A 309 -126.60 10.79 -19.77
CA GLY A 309 -127.24 9.49 -19.57
C GLY A 309 -128.55 9.59 -18.78
N ALA A 310 -128.58 10.38 -17.71
CA ALA A 310 -129.79 10.65 -16.94
C ALA A 310 -130.87 11.40 -17.75
N VAL A 311 -130.47 12.32 -18.65
CA VAL A 311 -131.38 12.98 -19.58
C VAL A 311 -131.96 11.98 -20.59
N MET A 312 -131.12 11.13 -21.18
CA MET A 312 -131.56 10.09 -22.12
C MET A 312 -132.50 9.07 -21.48
N SER A 313 -132.24 8.67 -20.23
CA SER A 313 -133.13 7.81 -19.45
C SER A 313 -134.52 8.44 -19.27
N ARG A 314 -134.59 9.73 -18.86
CA ARG A 314 -135.86 10.47 -18.76
C ARG A 314 -136.57 10.61 -20.11
N ALA A 315 -135.82 10.81 -21.20
CA ALA A 315 -136.37 10.85 -22.55
C ALA A 315 -136.96 9.49 -22.96
N ASN A 316 -136.29 8.39 -22.63
CA ASN A 316 -136.80 7.04 -22.89
C ASN A 316 -138.08 6.74 -22.11
N GLU A 317 -138.14 7.10 -20.81
CA GLU A 317 -139.38 7.00 -20.02
C GLU A 317 -140.52 7.83 -20.62
N ALA A 318 -140.23 9.03 -21.14
CA ALA A 318 -141.21 9.86 -21.82
C ALA A 318 -141.71 9.20 -23.11
N MET A 319 -140.81 8.63 -23.91
CA MET A 319 -141.16 7.89 -25.12
C MET A 319 -142.00 6.64 -24.82
N GLU A 320 -141.70 5.92 -23.74
CA GLU A 320 -142.49 4.78 -23.28
C GLU A 320 -143.90 5.18 -22.85
N ARG A 321 -144.04 6.30 -22.12
CA ARG A 321 -145.36 6.89 -21.82
C ARG A 321 -146.13 7.26 -23.08
N ILE A 322 -145.46 7.86 -24.07
CA ILE A 322 -146.07 8.20 -25.37
C ILE A 322 -146.52 6.93 -26.10
N ALA A 323 -145.67 5.90 -26.17
CA ALA A 323 -146.01 4.63 -26.83
C ALA A 323 -147.22 3.96 -26.18
N ASN A 324 -147.26 3.90 -24.84
CA ASN A 324 -148.41 3.39 -24.09
C ASN A 324 -149.69 4.21 -24.35
N SER A 325 -149.59 5.54 -24.42
CA SER A 325 -150.72 6.40 -24.75
C SER A 325 -151.21 6.17 -26.18
N SER A 326 -150.29 6.06 -27.14
CA SER A 326 -150.61 5.76 -28.55
C SER A 326 -151.27 4.39 -28.72
N SER A 327 -150.86 3.38 -27.95
CA SER A 327 -151.52 2.07 -27.92
C SER A 327 -152.96 2.17 -27.41
N LYS A 328 -153.19 2.94 -26.34
CA LYS A 328 -154.56 3.22 -25.86
C LYS A 328 -155.40 3.94 -26.91
N ILE A 329 -154.83 4.92 -27.60
CA ILE A 329 -155.51 5.61 -28.71
C ILE A 329 -155.83 4.61 -29.84
N SER A 330 -154.90 3.74 -30.21
CA SER A 330 -155.14 2.70 -31.22
C SER A 330 -156.28 1.76 -30.83
N ASN A 331 -156.38 1.37 -29.56
CA ASN A 331 -157.50 0.56 -29.06
C ASN A 331 -158.84 1.32 -29.14
N ILE A 332 -158.83 2.62 -28.85
CA ILE A 332 -160.02 3.48 -29.01
C ILE A 332 -160.40 3.62 -30.48
N ILE A 333 -159.43 3.81 -31.39
CA ILE A 333 -159.69 3.87 -32.84
C ILE A 333 -160.28 2.55 -33.32
N GLY A 334 -159.74 1.40 -32.88
CA GLY A 334 -160.32 0.09 -33.20
C GLY A 334 -161.77 -0.02 -32.70
N MET A 335 -162.04 0.41 -31.46
CA MET A 335 -163.41 0.47 -30.94
C MET A 335 -164.32 1.42 -31.74
N ILE A 336 -163.80 2.56 -32.21
CA ILE A 336 -164.55 3.49 -33.07
C ILE A 336 -164.85 2.86 -34.43
N ASP A 337 -163.89 2.13 -35.02
CA ASP A 337 -164.08 1.42 -36.29
C ASP A 337 -165.14 0.31 -36.14
N ASP A 338 -165.10 -0.45 -35.04
CA ASP A 338 -166.12 -1.43 -34.70
C ASP A 338 -167.52 -0.78 -34.57
N ILE A 339 -167.61 0.37 -33.88
CA ILE A 339 -168.85 1.14 -33.75
C ILE A 339 -169.31 1.67 -35.11
N ALA A 340 -168.39 2.16 -35.96
CA ALA A 340 -168.70 2.66 -37.28
C ALA A 340 -169.22 1.53 -38.19
N PHE A 341 -168.63 0.34 -38.12
CA PHE A 341 -169.09 -0.84 -38.85
C PHE A 341 -170.48 -1.30 -38.37
N GLN A 342 -170.70 -1.35 -37.05
CA GLN A 342 -172.02 -1.62 -36.48
C GLN A 342 -173.06 -0.58 -36.89
N THR A 343 -172.69 0.71 -36.90
CA THR A 343 -173.56 1.81 -37.34
C THR A 343 -173.89 1.68 -38.82
N ASN A 344 -172.91 1.33 -39.65
CA ASN A 344 -173.11 1.09 -41.08
C ASN A 344 -174.01 -0.12 -41.34
N LEU A 345 -173.88 -1.21 -40.57
CA LEU A 345 -174.79 -2.36 -40.63
C LEU A 345 -176.21 -2.01 -40.18
N LEU A 346 -176.35 -1.21 -39.11
CA LEU A 346 -177.63 -0.68 -38.64
C LEU A 346 -178.28 0.20 -39.70
N ALA A 347 -177.52 1.10 -40.32
CA ALA A 347 -177.97 1.97 -41.39
C ALA A 347 -178.35 1.18 -42.64
N LEU A 348 -177.60 0.12 -42.99
CA LEU A 348 -177.92 -0.76 -44.11
C LEU A 348 -179.21 -1.55 -43.83
N ASN A 349 -179.36 -2.12 -42.64
CA ASN A 349 -180.59 -2.80 -42.23
C ASN A 349 -181.79 -1.84 -42.25
N ALA A 350 -181.61 -0.62 -41.74
CA ALA A 350 -182.64 0.42 -41.81
C ALA A 350 -182.98 0.78 -43.27
N SER A 351 -181.98 0.94 -44.14
CA SER A 351 -182.18 1.22 -45.57
C SER A 351 -182.91 0.09 -46.29
N VAL A 352 -182.62 -1.17 -45.96
CA VAL A 352 -183.31 -2.34 -46.52
C VAL A 352 -184.76 -2.39 -46.05
N GLU A 353 -185.03 -2.16 -44.77
CA GLU A 353 -186.39 -2.17 -44.24
C GLU A 353 -187.20 -0.95 -44.73
N ALA A 354 -186.56 0.20 -44.90
CA ALA A 354 -187.13 1.39 -45.55
C ALA A 354 -187.49 1.11 -47.01
N ALA A 355 -186.60 0.45 -47.78
CA ALA A 355 -186.89 0.01 -49.14
C ALA A 355 -188.05 -1.01 -49.18
N ARG A 356 -188.16 -1.88 -48.17
CA ARG A 356 -189.25 -2.86 -48.01
C ARG A 356 -190.60 -2.19 -47.75
N ALA A 357 -190.62 -1.04 -47.08
CA ALA A 357 -191.81 -0.23 -46.84
C ALA A 357 -192.28 0.59 -48.06
N GLY A 358 -191.56 0.55 -49.19
CA GLY A 358 -191.96 1.18 -50.45
C GLY A 358 -191.98 2.71 -50.39
N GLU A 359 -192.99 3.34 -51.01
CA GLU A 359 -193.12 4.81 -51.06
C GLU A 359 -193.15 5.48 -49.68
N ALA A 360 -193.62 4.79 -48.63
CA ALA A 360 -193.68 5.33 -47.27
C ALA A 360 -192.30 5.41 -46.58
N GLY A 361 -191.30 4.66 -47.06
CA GLY A 361 -189.97 4.57 -46.43
C GLY A 361 -188.91 5.50 -47.01
N LYS A 362 -189.16 6.21 -48.12
CA LYS A 362 -188.12 6.97 -48.86
C LYS A 362 -187.36 8.06 -48.07
N GLY A 363 -187.96 8.61 -47.02
CA GLY A 363 -187.35 9.66 -46.19
C GLY A 363 -186.60 9.16 -44.96
N PHE A 364 -186.69 7.86 -44.66
CA PHE A 364 -186.09 7.17 -43.52
C PHE A 364 -184.95 6.29 -44.02
#